data_AF-A0A958YWJ4-F1
#
_entry.id   AF-A0A958YWJ4-F1
#
_cell.length_a   1.000
_cell.length_b   1.000
_cell.length_c   1.000
_cell.angle_alpha   90.00
_cell.angle_beta   90.00
_cell.angle_gamma   90.00
#
_symmetry.space_group_name_H-M   'P 1'
#
loop_
_entity.id
_entity.type
_entity.pdbx_description
1 polymer ?
#
loop_
_entity_poly.entity_id
_entity_poly.type
_entity_poly.pdbx_seq_one_letter_code
_entity_poly.pdbx_strand_id
1 'polypeptide(L)'
;MGLPSFIFKKILGWKIDGSFDPSIKKAVVIVVPHTSWHDFFVGLYARRILKTKIHWLGKKELFLWPFSYYFKWTGGTPLDRTPGQNKVEA
;
A
#
# COMPACT_ATOMS: atom_id res chain seq x y z
N MET A 1 4.34 3.67 -21.93
CA MET A 1 4.05 4.08 -20.54
C MET A 1 2.65 3.62 -20.18
N GLY A 2 2.45 2.93 -19.05
CA GLY A 2 1.10 2.54 -18.62
C GLY A 2 0.36 3.70 -17.94
N LEU A 3 -0.98 3.62 -17.92
CA LEU A 3 -1.86 4.59 -17.23
C LEU A 3 -1.41 4.93 -15.79
N PRO A 4 -1.01 3.95 -14.94
CA PRO A 4 -0.49 4.23 -13.60
C PRO A 4 0.76 5.12 -13.59
N SER A 5 1.68 4.89 -14.53
CA SER A 5 2.93 5.66 -14.63
C SER A 5 2.68 7.09 -15.10
N PHE A 6 1.70 7.27 -16.01
CA PHE A 6 1.29 8.60 -16.46
C PHE A 6 0.68 9.41 -15.32
N ILE A 7 -0.31 8.85 -14.60
CA ILE A 7 -0.94 9.54 -13.47
C ILE A 7 0.10 9.90 -12.41
N PHE A 8 0.93 8.93 -12.00
CA PHE A 8 1.92 9.12 -10.95
C PHE A 8 2.95 10.21 -11.27
N LYS A 9 3.51 10.19 -12.50
CA LYS A 9 4.60 11.10 -12.88
C LYS A 9 4.11 12.44 -13.42
N LYS A 10 3.00 12.48 -14.15
CA LYS A 10 2.55 13.66 -14.91
C LYS A 10 1.42 14.42 -14.22
N ILE A 11 0.48 13.71 -13.59
CA ILE A 11 -0.64 14.36 -12.89
C ILE A 11 -0.25 14.67 -11.45
N LEU A 12 0.28 13.67 -10.73
CA LEU A 12 0.66 13.83 -9.32
C LEU A 12 2.08 14.41 -9.16
N GLY A 13 2.90 14.42 -10.21
CA GLY A 13 4.25 15.01 -10.20
C GLY A 13 5.32 14.22 -9.46
N TRP A 14 5.05 12.97 -9.05
CA TRP A 14 5.98 12.17 -8.27
C TRP A 14 7.03 11.48 -9.13
N LYS A 15 8.21 11.25 -8.53
CA LYS A 15 9.28 10.45 -9.09
C LYS A 15 9.60 9.31 -8.12
N ILE A 16 9.97 8.16 -8.68
CA ILE A 16 10.48 7.02 -7.90
C ILE A 16 11.96 6.97 -8.17
N ASP A 17 12.74 6.92 -7.10
CA ASP A 17 14.18 6.68 -7.16
C ASP A 17 14.49 5.34 -6.47
N GLY A 18 15.33 4.54 -7.11
CA GLY A 18 15.64 3.18 -6.69
C GLY A 18 14.56 2.11 -6.99
N SER A 19 14.82 0.90 -6.50
CA SER A 19 13.98 -0.29 -6.64
C SER A 19 14.20 -1.27 -5.49
N PHE A 20 13.28 -2.21 -5.30
CA PHE A 20 13.48 -3.30 -4.35
C PHE A 20 14.51 -4.31 -4.87
N ASP A 21 15.40 -4.76 -4.00
CA ASP A 21 16.36 -5.82 -4.29
C ASP A 21 15.61 -7.18 -4.49
N PRO A 22 15.72 -7.82 -5.67
CA PRO A 22 15.08 -9.11 -5.93
C PRO A 22 15.56 -10.27 -5.03
N SER A 23 16.74 -10.14 -4.40
CA SER A 23 17.27 -11.16 -3.48
C SER A 23 16.49 -11.24 -2.17
N ILE A 24 15.81 -10.15 -1.78
CA ILE A 24 15.04 -10.05 -0.55
C ILE A 24 13.68 -10.75 -0.73
N LYS A 25 13.54 -11.93 -0.12
CA LYS A 25 12.32 -12.75 -0.24
C LYS A 25 11.16 -12.26 0.64
N LYS A 26 11.45 -11.63 1.78
CA LYS A 26 10.46 -11.14 2.74
C LYS A 26 10.93 -9.81 3.31
N ALA A 27 10.06 -8.82 3.32
CA ALA A 27 10.33 -7.51 3.88
C ALA A 27 9.04 -6.87 4.39
N VAL A 28 9.19 -5.99 5.37
CA VAL A 28 8.17 -5.03 5.77
C VAL A 28 8.55 -3.68 5.16
N VAL A 29 7.65 -3.09 4.39
CA VAL A 29 7.87 -1.79 3.76
C VAL A 29 7.11 -0.73 4.57
N ILE A 30 7.83 0.27 5.03
CA ILE A 30 7.28 1.39 5.79
C ILE A 30 7.14 2.58 4.83
N VAL A 31 5.94 3.19 4.81
CA VAL A 31 5.67 4.40 4.02
C VAL A 31 5.62 5.58 4.99
N VAL A 32 6.59 6.48 4.88
CA VAL A 32 6.67 7.70 5.70
C VAL A 32 7.21 8.86 4.86
N PRO A 33 6.86 10.12 5.21
CA PRO A 33 5.87 10.52 6.22
C PRO A 33 4.43 10.24 5.76
N HIS A 34 3.51 10.07 6.71
CA HIS A 34 2.08 10.03 6.42
C HIS A 34 1.48 11.42 6.57
N THR A 35 1.13 12.04 5.46
CA THR A 35 0.54 13.39 5.41
C THR A 35 -0.98 13.33 5.36
N SER A 36 -1.55 12.35 4.65
CA SER A 36 -3.00 12.20 4.48
C SER A 36 -3.37 10.79 4.00
N TRP A 37 -4.66 10.48 3.95
CA TRP A 37 -5.13 9.21 3.40
C TRP A 37 -4.79 9.03 1.90
N HIS A 38 -4.45 10.10 1.19
CA HIS A 38 -4.02 10.03 -0.21
C HIS A 38 -2.68 9.31 -0.40
N ASP A 39 -1.86 9.19 0.65
CA ASP A 39 -0.60 8.42 0.62
C ASP A 39 -0.83 6.97 0.20
N PHE A 40 -2.04 6.44 0.45
CA PHE A 40 -2.47 5.13 -0.04
C PHE A 40 -2.36 4.99 -1.55
N PHE A 41 -2.81 5.99 -2.33
CA PHE A 41 -2.75 5.94 -3.78
C PHE A 41 -1.32 6.05 -4.29
N VAL A 42 -0.49 6.87 -3.63
CA VAL A 42 0.94 6.99 -3.94
C VAL A 42 1.60 5.61 -3.82
N GLY A 43 1.36 4.89 -2.72
CA GLY A 43 1.85 3.52 -2.54
C GLY A 43 1.30 2.51 -3.55
N LEU A 44 0.00 2.59 -3.87
CA LEU A 44 -0.67 1.71 -4.84
C LEU A 44 -0.09 1.87 -6.26
N TYR A 45 0.17 3.09 -6.68
CA TYR A 45 0.82 3.37 -7.95
C TYR A 45 2.30 2.97 -7.93
N ALA A 46 3.03 3.32 -6.87
CA ALA A 46 4.45 3.02 -6.74
C ALA A 46 4.73 1.52 -6.86
N ARG A 47 4.01 0.67 -6.13
CA ARG A 47 4.18 -0.79 -6.21
C ARG A 47 3.85 -1.34 -7.61
N ARG A 48 2.85 -0.76 -8.29
CA ARG A 48 2.46 -1.18 -9.65
C ARG A 48 3.52 -0.78 -10.68
N ILE A 49 4.12 0.40 -10.53
CA ILE A 49 5.20 0.89 -11.39
C ILE A 49 6.48 0.08 -11.18
N LEU A 50 6.83 -0.20 -9.92
CA LEU A 50 7.97 -1.05 -9.53
C LEU A 50 7.73 -2.54 -9.82
N LYS A 51 6.51 -2.92 -10.23
CA LYS A 51 6.08 -4.31 -10.49
C LYS A 51 6.29 -5.23 -9.28
N THR A 52 6.20 -4.68 -8.08
CA THR A 52 6.36 -5.42 -6.83
C THR A 52 4.99 -5.68 -6.21
N LYS A 53 4.71 -6.94 -5.86
CA LYS A 53 3.48 -7.29 -5.16
C LYS A 53 3.65 -6.99 -3.67
N ILE A 54 3.06 -5.89 -3.22
CA ILE A 54 3.08 -5.45 -1.82
C ILE A 54 1.67 -5.56 -1.27
N HIS A 55 1.46 -6.36 -0.23
CA HIS A 55 0.21 -6.34 0.57
C HIS A 55 0.31 -5.27 1.66
N TRP A 56 -0.82 -4.78 2.13
CA TRP A 56 -0.86 -3.70 3.12
C TRP A 56 -1.91 -3.97 4.20
N LEU A 57 -1.70 -3.38 5.37
CA LEU A 57 -2.62 -3.50 6.50
C LEU A 57 -3.43 -2.22 6.62
N GLY A 58 -4.76 -2.36 6.75
CA GLY A 58 -5.68 -1.24 6.85
C GLY A 58 -6.60 -1.39 8.05
N LYS A 59 -7.14 -0.27 8.53
CA LYS A 59 -8.13 -0.26 9.61
C LYS A 59 -9.34 -1.14 9.23
N LYS A 60 -9.80 -2.04 10.11
CA LYS A 60 -10.90 -3.00 9.82
C LYS A 60 -12.16 -2.34 9.25
N GLU A 61 -12.46 -1.11 9.66
CA GLU A 61 -13.61 -0.32 9.23
C GLU A 61 -13.57 0.05 7.73
N LEU A 62 -12.39 0.07 7.10
CA LEU A 62 -12.27 0.24 5.64
C LEU A 62 -12.80 -0.98 4.88
N PHE A 63 -12.83 -2.14 5.53
CA PHE A 63 -13.19 -3.42 4.89
C PHE A 63 -14.67 -3.78 5.06
N LEU A 64 -15.52 -2.78 5.28
CA LEU A 64 -16.98 -2.93 5.29
C LEU A 64 -17.56 -2.83 3.87
N TRP A 65 -18.70 -3.47 3.63
CA TRP A 65 -19.39 -3.37 2.34
C TRP A 65 -19.83 -1.91 2.09
N PRO A 66 -19.68 -1.37 0.85
CA PRO A 66 -19.23 -2.04 -0.38
C PRO A 66 -17.71 -2.01 -0.61
N PHE A 67 -16.97 -1.21 0.15
CA PHE A 67 -15.54 -0.97 -0.08
C PHE A 67 -14.64 -2.15 0.22
N SER A 68 -15.13 -3.14 0.98
CA SER A 68 -14.42 -4.40 1.28
C SER A 68 -13.82 -5.06 0.04
N TYR A 69 -14.58 -5.14 -1.05
CA TYR A 69 -14.13 -5.78 -2.28
C TYR A 69 -12.95 -5.02 -2.90
N TYR A 70 -13.05 -3.69 -2.95
CA TYR A 70 -11.99 -2.85 -3.49
C TYR A 70 -10.70 -2.99 -2.68
N PHE A 71 -10.76 -2.83 -1.37
CA PHE A 71 -9.54 -2.88 -0.55
C PHE A 71 -8.91 -4.27 -0.52
N LYS A 72 -9.72 -5.35 -0.48
CA LYS A 72 -9.22 -6.73 -0.60
C LYS A 72 -8.60 -6.98 -1.98
N TRP A 73 -9.20 -6.50 -3.06
CA TRP A 73 -8.66 -6.63 -4.41
C TRP A 73 -7.31 -5.92 -4.56
N THR A 74 -7.13 -4.78 -3.90
CA THR A 74 -5.82 -4.12 -3.83
C THR A 74 -4.84 -4.83 -2.88
N GLY A 75 -5.16 -6.00 -2.32
CA GLY A 75 -4.25 -6.74 -1.44
C GLY A 75 -4.16 -6.19 -0.02
N GLY A 76 -5.24 -5.53 0.44
CA GLY A 76 -5.37 -5.06 1.82
C GLY A 76 -5.88 -6.14 2.75
N THR A 77 -5.34 -6.17 3.97
CA THR A 77 -5.81 -7.04 5.07
C THR A 77 -6.36 -6.16 6.20
N PRO A 78 -7.56 -6.45 6.73
CA PRO A 78 -8.12 -5.71 7.86
C PRO A 78 -7.30 -5.97 9.13
N LEU A 79 -6.99 -4.89 9.83
CA LEU A 79 -6.32 -4.90 11.12
C LEU A 79 -7.29 -4.36 12.17
N ASP A 80 -7.59 -5.19 13.17
CA ASP A 80 -8.28 -4.72 14.37
C ASP A 80 -7.30 -3.90 15.21
N ARG A 81 -7.66 -2.65 15.47
CA ARG A 81 -6.85 -1.72 16.26
C ARG A 81 -7.30 -1.59 17.70
N THR A 82 -8.32 -2.32 18.12
CA THR A 82 -8.81 -2.32 19.50
C THR A 82 -7.65 -2.56 20.48
N PRO A 83 -7.53 -1.75 21.56
CA PRO A 83 -6.48 -1.92 22.57
C PRO A 83 -6.52 -3.32 23.22
N GLY A 84 -5.36 -3.80 23.68
CA GLY A 84 -5.24 -5.09 24.40
C GLY A 84 -5.19 -6.35 23.53
N GLN A 85 -5.18 -6.21 22.21
CA GLN A 85 -5.00 -7.33 21.28
C GLN A 85 -3.52 -7.53 20.95
N ASN A 86 -3.00 -8.77 21.06
CA ASN A 86 -1.69 -9.15 20.54
C ASN A 86 -1.74 -9.18 19.00
N LYS A 87 -1.02 -8.27 18.35
CA LYS A 87 -1.00 -8.11 16.88
C LYS A 87 0.25 -8.70 16.23
N VAL A 88 1.21 -9.11 17.05
CA VAL A 88 2.45 -9.76 16.67
C VAL A 88 2.73 -10.85 17.70
N GLU A 89 3.09 -12.03 17.22
CA GLU A 89 3.67 -13.10 18.03
C GLU A 89 5.18 -13.12 17.77
N ALA A 90 5.96 -13.37 18.82
CA ALA A 90 7.42 -13.37 18.76
C ALA A 90 7.97 -14.73 18.29
#